data_AF-A0A146M6P3-F1
#
_entry.id   AF-A0A146M6P3-F1
#
_cell.length_a   1.000
_cell.length_b   1.000
_cell.length_c   1.000
_cell.angle_alpha   90.00
_cell.angle_beta   90.00
_cell.angle_gamma   90.00
#
_symmetry.space_group_name_H-M   'P 1'
#
loop_
_entity.id
_entity.type
_entity.pdbx_description
1 polymer ?
#
loop_
_entity_poly.entity_id
_entity_poly.type
_entity_poly.pdbx_seq_one_letter_code
_entity_poly.pdbx_strand_id
1 'polypeptide(L)'
;VSEWKDLNVKFVLQVYRDFTLTKDHNYLRDMYPQVVVVMNRSLRWDPDHLGVIQNDGFPDQTYDTWVMLGVSAYCGSLFIAAVQATVKMAKIMEDNEVHDKFKDILERGKVSFDEKLWNGKYFIFDSSGDVYSDTIMSDQLCGLWYLRSCNDEDEVFPRSHVQSALKTIYDHNVLMYYDGTQGAVNGMRPNGDVDRIATQSEESWTGVTYALASLFIFEGMMDEGFNTARGLYETIFEKSGLGFATPEALHGLDSYRAVGYMRPLSIWSIQHAIELQRAKGLL
;
A
#
# COMPACT_ATOMS: atom_id res chain seq x y z
N VAL A 1 -13.25 -9.80 10.29
CA VAL A 1 -13.53 -8.85 9.18
C VAL A 1 -14.11 -7.52 9.67
N SER A 2 -15.17 -7.46 10.48
CA SER A 2 -15.80 -6.17 10.87
C SER A 2 -14.91 -5.20 11.69
N GLU A 3 -13.83 -5.70 12.27
CA GLU A 3 -12.84 -4.94 13.06
C GLU A 3 -11.49 -4.81 12.33
N TRP A 4 -11.45 -5.10 11.03
CA TRP A 4 -10.25 -4.96 10.22
C TRP A 4 -9.90 -3.50 9.97
N LYS A 5 -8.61 -3.18 10.16
CA LYS A 5 -8.05 -1.84 10.16
C LYS A 5 -7.89 -1.25 8.76
N ASP A 6 -7.83 -2.09 7.74
CA ASP A 6 -7.58 -1.66 6.35
C ASP A 6 -8.87 -1.45 5.53
N LEU A 7 -10.02 -2.02 5.90
CA LEU A 7 -11.25 -1.95 5.11
C LEU A 7 -11.83 -0.53 5.03
N ASN A 8 -11.99 0.13 6.17
CA ASN A 8 -12.54 1.47 6.26
C ASN A 8 -11.71 2.49 5.47
N VAL A 9 -10.40 2.46 5.67
CA VAL A 9 -9.47 3.40 5.03
C VAL A 9 -9.34 3.12 3.53
N LYS A 10 -9.39 1.86 3.10
CA LYS A 10 -9.47 1.51 1.67
C LYS A 10 -10.75 2.03 1.02
N PHE A 11 -11.90 1.94 1.68
CA PHE A 11 -13.15 2.51 1.16
C PHE A 11 -13.00 4.01 0.92
N VAL A 12 -12.47 4.75 1.89
CA VAL A 12 -12.26 6.21 1.78
C VAL A 12 -11.31 6.55 0.64
N LEU A 13 -10.21 5.80 0.51
CA LEU A 13 -9.25 5.96 -0.57
C LEU A 13 -9.85 5.63 -1.95
N GLN A 14 -10.72 4.62 -2.04
CA GLN A 14 -11.43 4.28 -3.28
C GLN A 14 -12.41 5.39 -3.68
N VAL A 15 -13.17 5.96 -2.74
CA VAL A 15 -14.04 7.12 -3.02
C VAL A 15 -13.23 8.28 -3.58
N TYR A 16 -12.09 8.60 -2.96
CA TYR A 16 -11.24 9.68 -3.43
C TYR A 16 -10.61 9.40 -4.79
N ARG A 17 -10.13 8.18 -5.03
CA ARG A 17 -9.62 7.74 -6.33
C ARG A 17 -10.68 7.86 -7.42
N ASP A 18 -11.87 7.32 -7.19
CA ASP A 18 -12.93 7.31 -8.18
C ASP A 18 -13.37 8.73 -8.51
N PHE A 19 -13.49 9.62 -7.52
CA PHE A 19 -13.73 11.04 -7.75
C PHE A 19 -12.58 11.71 -8.51
N THR A 20 -11.33 11.46 -8.15
CA THR A 20 -10.18 12.12 -8.80
C THR A 20 -9.98 11.69 -10.25
N LEU A 21 -10.39 10.48 -10.63
CA LEU A 21 -10.35 9.99 -11.99
C LEU A 21 -11.56 10.44 -12.83
N THR A 22 -12.77 10.43 -12.26
CA THR A 22 -14.01 10.76 -12.99
C THR A 22 -14.37 12.24 -12.96
N LYS A 23 -13.88 12.97 -11.96
CA LYS A 23 -14.27 14.35 -11.61
C LYS A 23 -15.77 14.51 -11.35
N ASP A 24 -16.47 13.43 -10.99
CA ASP A 24 -17.91 13.46 -10.71
C ASP A 24 -18.21 14.06 -9.33
N HIS A 25 -18.59 15.33 -9.30
CA HIS A 25 -18.96 16.04 -8.08
C HIS A 25 -20.27 15.55 -7.45
N ASN A 26 -21.18 14.93 -8.20
CA ASN A 26 -22.41 14.35 -7.63
C ASN A 26 -22.06 13.08 -6.86
N TYR A 27 -21.25 12.22 -7.45
CA TYR A 27 -20.70 11.05 -6.76
C TYR A 27 -20.02 11.43 -5.44
N LEU A 28 -19.14 12.44 -5.45
CA LEU A 28 -18.47 12.88 -4.24
C LEU A 28 -19.46 13.41 -3.19
N ARG A 29 -20.46 14.20 -3.59
CA ARG A 29 -21.49 14.72 -2.67
C ARG A 29 -22.26 13.59 -1.99
N ASP A 30 -22.56 12.52 -2.72
CA ASP A 30 -23.30 11.36 -2.20
C ASP A 30 -22.43 10.50 -1.26
N MET A 31 -21.15 10.33 -1.57
CA MET A 31 -20.23 9.49 -0.79
C MET A 31 -19.60 10.20 0.43
N TYR A 32 -19.41 11.52 0.35
CA TYR A 32 -18.70 12.29 1.38
C TYR A 32 -19.26 12.10 2.81
N PRO A 33 -20.58 12.12 3.06
CA PRO A 33 -21.11 11.83 4.39
C PRO A 33 -20.67 10.46 4.94
N GLN A 34 -20.56 9.44 4.08
CA GLN A 34 -20.10 8.11 4.47
C GLN A 34 -18.60 8.11 4.79
N VAL A 35 -17.80 8.84 4.01
CA VAL A 35 -16.37 9.04 4.30
C VAL A 35 -16.19 9.63 5.71
N VAL A 36 -16.93 10.68 6.05
CA VAL A 36 -16.85 11.32 7.37
C VAL A 36 -17.21 10.33 8.48
N VAL A 37 -18.30 9.57 8.33
CA VAL A 37 -18.72 8.56 9.32
C VAL A 37 -17.66 7.48 9.50
N VAL A 38 -17.14 6.93 8.39
CA VAL A 38 -16.15 5.85 8.38
C VAL A 38 -14.83 6.30 8.99
N MET A 39 -14.35 7.50 8.66
CA MET A 39 -13.10 8.03 9.21
C MET A 39 -13.23 8.33 10.70
N ASN A 40 -14.33 8.96 11.14
CA ASN A 40 -14.56 9.18 12.56
C ASN A 40 -14.62 7.87 13.35
N ARG A 41 -15.26 6.83 12.80
CA ARG A 41 -15.27 5.50 13.42
C ARG A 41 -13.88 4.88 13.49
N SER A 42 -13.05 5.09 12.48
CA SER A 42 -11.69 4.54 12.41
C SER A 42 -10.75 5.15 13.45
N LEU A 43 -11.04 6.35 13.96
CA LEU A 43 -10.27 6.98 15.06
C LEU A 43 -10.28 6.16 16.36
N ARG A 44 -11.24 5.23 16.55
CA ARG A 44 -11.23 4.33 17.71
C ARG A 44 -10.02 3.40 17.75
N TRP A 45 -9.35 3.20 16.61
CA TRP A 45 -8.14 2.41 16.48
C TRP A 45 -6.87 3.23 16.72
N ASP A 46 -6.99 4.51 17.06
CA ASP A 46 -5.92 5.39 17.54
C ASP A 46 -6.24 5.86 18.97
N PRO A 47 -6.23 4.97 19.97
CA PRO A 47 -6.60 5.29 21.35
C PRO A 47 -5.64 6.28 22.02
N ASP A 48 -4.39 6.32 21.55
CA ASP A 48 -3.32 7.18 22.08
C ASP A 48 -3.24 8.54 21.37
N HIS A 49 -4.13 8.79 20.40
CA HIS A 49 -4.16 10.02 19.62
C HIS A 49 -2.78 10.35 18.98
N LEU A 50 -2.20 9.35 18.33
CA LEU A 50 -0.96 9.46 17.58
C LEU A 50 -1.16 10.08 16.18
N GLY A 51 -2.40 10.10 15.70
CA GLY A 51 -2.70 10.43 14.30
C GLY A 51 -2.49 9.25 13.34
N VAL A 52 -2.28 8.04 13.87
CA VAL A 52 -2.10 6.80 13.11
C VAL A 52 -2.69 5.64 13.90
N ILE A 53 -3.34 4.70 13.21
CA ILE A 53 -4.02 3.56 13.85
C ILE A 53 -3.05 2.46 14.28
N GLN A 54 -3.50 1.62 15.21
CA GLN A 54 -2.76 0.48 15.74
C GLN A 54 -3.48 -0.84 15.42
N ASN A 55 -2.71 -1.85 15.02
CA ASN A 55 -3.14 -3.24 14.89
C ASN A 55 -3.10 -3.94 16.25
N ASP A 56 -3.98 -4.91 16.45
CA ASP A 56 -4.25 -5.50 17.78
C ASP A 56 -3.51 -6.82 18.07
N GLY A 57 -2.59 -7.26 17.20
CA GLY A 57 -1.86 -8.53 17.40
C GLY A 57 -2.69 -9.77 17.07
N PHE A 58 -3.70 -9.63 16.22
CA PHE A 58 -4.43 -10.73 15.58
C PHE A 58 -4.74 -10.37 14.11
N PRO A 59 -5.21 -11.32 13.28
CA PRO A 59 -5.59 -11.03 11.90
C PRO A 59 -6.69 -9.97 11.74
N ASP A 60 -6.28 -8.73 11.55
CA ASP A 60 -7.14 -7.56 11.45
C ASP A 60 -6.92 -6.75 10.17
N GLN A 61 -6.42 -7.38 9.10
CA GLN A 61 -6.23 -6.78 7.78
C GLN A 61 -6.11 -7.87 6.69
N THR A 62 -5.98 -7.47 5.41
CA THR A 62 -6.03 -8.38 4.24
C THR A 62 -5.02 -9.54 4.24
N TYR A 63 -3.85 -9.39 4.84
CA TYR A 63 -2.89 -10.45 5.14
C TYR A 63 -3.35 -11.17 6.39
N ASP A 64 -4.47 -11.90 6.26
CA ASP A 64 -5.27 -12.49 7.33
C ASP A 64 -4.62 -13.65 8.09
N THR A 65 -3.36 -13.98 7.78
CA THR A 65 -2.54 -14.91 8.57
C THR A 65 -1.18 -14.30 8.94
N TRP A 66 -0.88 -13.09 8.49
CA TRP A 66 0.34 -12.36 8.83
C TRP A 66 0.01 -11.26 9.85
N VAL A 67 0.26 -11.58 11.11
CA VAL A 67 -0.17 -10.75 12.25
C VAL A 67 0.70 -9.50 12.37
N MET A 68 0.05 -8.35 12.56
CA MET A 68 0.67 -7.06 12.88
C MET A 68 0.27 -6.64 14.29
N LEU A 69 1.15 -5.95 15.02
CA LEU A 69 0.86 -5.40 16.34
C LEU A 69 1.42 -3.98 16.51
N GLY A 70 0.62 -3.08 17.08
CA GLY A 70 0.97 -1.67 17.21
C GLY A 70 0.82 -0.94 15.87
N VAL A 71 1.59 0.12 15.65
CA VAL A 71 1.56 0.83 14.36
C VAL A 71 2.26 -0.07 13.33
N SER A 72 1.60 -0.39 12.21
CA SER A 72 2.21 -1.12 11.09
C SER A 72 2.42 -0.20 9.89
N ALA A 73 3.43 -0.49 9.07
CA ALA A 73 3.68 0.30 7.87
C ALA A 73 2.50 0.24 6.89
N TYR A 74 1.92 -0.94 6.72
CA TYR A 74 0.78 -1.16 5.81
C TYR A 74 -0.49 -0.44 6.27
N CYS A 75 -1.03 -0.75 7.47
CA CYS A 75 -2.27 -0.11 7.93
C CYS A 75 -2.05 1.38 8.26
N GLY A 76 -0.89 1.73 8.80
CA GLY A 76 -0.54 3.11 9.12
C GLY A 76 -0.45 3.99 7.87
N SER A 77 0.23 3.53 6.81
CA SER A 77 0.32 4.30 5.57
C SER A 77 -1.05 4.47 4.91
N LEU A 78 -1.88 3.41 4.87
CA LEU A 78 -3.26 3.48 4.37
C LEU A 78 -4.11 4.47 5.16
N PHE A 79 -4.01 4.47 6.49
CA PHE A 79 -4.76 5.39 7.33
C PHE A 79 -4.37 6.85 7.08
N ILE A 80 -3.07 7.16 7.07
CA ILE A 80 -2.58 8.52 6.84
C ILE A 80 -2.99 9.01 5.44
N ALA A 81 -2.91 8.14 4.42
CA ALA A 81 -3.40 8.45 3.09
C ALA A 81 -4.92 8.72 3.07
N ALA A 82 -5.72 7.95 3.81
CA ALA A 82 -7.16 8.17 3.92
C ALA A 82 -7.50 9.47 4.67
N VAL A 83 -6.72 9.84 5.69
CA VAL A 83 -6.82 11.13 6.36
C VAL A 83 -6.54 12.27 5.37
N GLN A 84 -5.44 12.19 4.61
CA GLN A 84 -5.12 13.16 3.55
C GLN A 84 -6.26 13.29 2.53
N ALA A 85 -6.77 12.16 2.02
CA ALA A 85 -7.90 12.13 1.10
C ALA A 85 -9.15 12.81 1.72
N THR A 86 -9.40 12.60 3.01
CA THR A 86 -10.50 13.23 3.74
C THR A 86 -10.32 14.74 3.85
N VAL A 87 -9.10 15.22 4.15
CA VAL A 87 -8.78 16.67 4.16
C VAL A 87 -9.07 17.29 2.79
N LYS A 88 -8.65 16.62 1.70
CA LYS A 88 -8.89 17.09 0.33
C LYS A 88 -10.38 17.12 -0.01
N MET A 89 -11.12 16.06 0.30
CA MET A 89 -12.57 15.99 0.05
C MET A 89 -13.34 17.01 0.89
N ALA A 90 -13.01 17.18 2.17
CA ALA A 90 -13.65 18.17 3.05
C ALA A 90 -13.46 19.60 2.52
N LYS A 91 -12.25 19.91 2.01
CA LYS A 91 -11.99 21.20 1.35
C LYS A 91 -12.86 21.41 0.11
N ILE A 92 -13.06 20.37 -0.71
CA ILE A 92 -13.93 20.44 -1.91
C ILE A 92 -15.40 20.63 -1.52
N MET A 93 -15.81 20.04 -0.39
CA MET A 93 -17.17 20.13 0.15
C MET A 93 -17.40 21.37 1.02
N GLU A 94 -16.39 22.24 1.18
CA GLU A 94 -16.42 23.45 2.01
C GLU A 94 -16.76 23.17 3.50
N ASP A 95 -16.40 21.98 3.98
CA ASP A 95 -16.62 21.53 5.36
C ASP A 95 -15.37 21.81 6.20
N ASN A 96 -15.30 23.03 6.75
CA ASN A 96 -14.15 23.50 7.52
C ASN A 96 -13.93 22.72 8.83
N GLU A 97 -15.00 22.23 9.47
CA GLU A 97 -14.89 21.48 10.72
C GLU A 97 -14.18 20.14 10.50
N VAL A 98 -14.60 19.38 9.49
CA VAL A 98 -13.96 18.11 9.12
C VAL A 98 -12.55 18.37 8.60
N HIS A 99 -12.37 19.38 7.75
CA HIS A 99 -11.06 19.74 7.22
C HIS A 99 -10.04 20.00 8.36
N ASP A 100 -10.36 20.88 9.31
CA ASP A 100 -9.42 21.28 10.36
C ASP A 100 -9.13 20.12 11.32
N LYS A 101 -10.16 19.33 11.66
CA LYS A 101 -10.00 18.12 12.48
C LYS A 101 -9.04 17.11 11.85
N PHE A 102 -9.27 16.74 10.59
CA PHE A 102 -8.44 15.72 9.94
C PHE A 102 -7.08 16.25 9.52
N LYS A 103 -6.94 17.57 9.32
CA LYS A 103 -5.63 18.19 9.11
C LYS A 103 -4.74 18.10 10.35
N ASP A 104 -5.28 18.35 11.55
CA ASP A 104 -4.53 18.14 12.80
C ASP A 104 -4.09 16.66 12.96
N ILE A 105 -5.00 15.72 12.69
CA ILE A 105 -4.71 14.28 12.73
C ILE A 105 -3.61 13.92 11.73
N LEU A 106 -3.64 14.50 10.52
CA LEU A 106 -2.65 14.26 9.49
C LEU A 106 -1.25 14.68 9.94
N GLU A 107 -1.10 15.89 10.48
CA GLU A 107 0.20 16.40 10.91
C GLU A 107 0.80 15.55 12.05
N ARG A 108 -0.03 15.13 13.02
CA ARG A 108 0.41 14.18 14.06
C ARG A 108 0.77 12.81 13.48
N GLY A 109 -0.04 12.29 12.56
CA GLY A 109 0.16 10.99 11.94
C GLY A 109 1.45 10.90 11.14
N LYS A 110 1.79 11.95 10.38
CA LYS A 110 3.04 12.06 9.64
C LYS A 110 4.26 11.93 10.55
N VAL A 111 4.24 12.60 11.70
CA VAL A 111 5.33 12.54 12.70
C VAL A 111 5.37 11.14 13.35
N SER A 112 4.25 10.67 13.89
CA SER A 112 4.18 9.40 14.61
C SER A 112 4.55 8.19 13.74
N PHE A 113 4.15 8.17 12.46
CA PHE A 113 4.50 7.10 11.54
C PHE A 113 6.00 7.03 11.29
N ASP A 114 6.63 8.18 11.07
CA ASP A 114 8.07 8.27 10.85
C ASP A 114 8.85 7.85 12.11
N GLU A 115 8.54 8.46 13.26
CA GLU A 115 9.24 8.17 14.52
C GLU A 115 9.12 6.70 14.97
N LYS A 116 7.99 6.05 14.68
CA LYS A 116 7.76 4.67 15.11
C LYS A 116 8.31 3.63 14.16
N LEU A 117 8.39 3.93 12.85
CA LEU A 117 8.67 2.89 11.85
C LEU A 117 9.92 3.13 11.02
N TRP A 118 10.40 4.35 10.89
CA TRP A 118 11.58 4.63 10.09
C TRP A 118 12.85 4.16 10.80
N ASN A 119 13.57 3.20 10.21
CA ASN A 119 14.82 2.68 10.77
C ASN A 119 16.09 3.30 10.18
N GLY A 120 15.95 4.36 9.39
CA GLY A 120 17.05 4.97 8.64
C GLY A 120 17.21 4.47 7.20
N LYS A 121 16.46 3.43 6.78
CA LYS A 121 16.53 2.88 5.41
C LYS A 121 15.17 2.53 4.81
N TYR A 122 14.26 1.96 5.59
CA TYR A 122 12.90 1.60 5.19
C TYR A 122 11.96 1.70 6.40
N PHE A 123 10.65 1.56 6.18
CA PHE A 123 9.68 1.46 7.25
C PHE A 123 9.56 0.01 7.70
N ILE A 124 9.85 -0.27 8.98
CA ILE A 124 9.74 -1.60 9.56
C ILE A 124 8.28 -2.10 9.50
N PHE A 125 8.09 -3.41 9.50
CA PHE A 125 6.78 -4.05 9.37
C PHE A 125 5.76 -3.54 10.40
N ASP A 126 6.14 -3.55 11.67
CA ASP A 126 5.34 -2.99 12.76
C ASP A 126 6.17 -2.50 13.96
N SER A 127 5.51 -1.79 14.87
CA SER A 127 6.13 -1.19 16.05
C SER A 127 6.11 -2.10 17.29
N SER A 128 5.90 -3.41 17.14
CA SER A 128 5.77 -4.32 18.28
C SER A 128 7.11 -4.61 18.98
N GLY A 129 8.22 -4.45 18.26
CA GLY A 129 9.56 -4.78 18.75
C GLY A 129 9.85 -6.28 18.76
N ASP A 130 9.02 -7.07 18.09
CA ASP A 130 9.23 -8.50 17.87
C ASP A 130 10.45 -8.75 16.96
N VAL A 131 10.99 -9.98 16.99
CA VAL A 131 12.10 -10.38 16.12
C VAL A 131 11.75 -10.27 14.63
N TYR A 132 10.47 -10.27 14.25
CA TYR A 132 10.02 -10.07 12.88
C TYR A 132 9.62 -8.62 12.54
N SER A 133 9.63 -7.69 13.50
CA SER A 133 9.20 -6.30 13.27
C SER A 133 10.02 -5.59 12.20
N ASP A 134 11.31 -5.93 12.02
CA ASP A 134 12.17 -5.33 11.00
C ASP A 134 12.04 -5.96 9.60
N THR A 135 11.04 -6.83 9.35
CA THR A 135 10.78 -7.36 8.00
C THR A 135 10.54 -6.23 7.01
N ILE A 136 11.16 -6.35 5.83
CA ILE A 136 10.92 -5.49 4.68
C ILE A 136 9.64 -5.99 4.00
N MET A 137 8.53 -5.28 4.23
CA MET A 137 7.26 -5.60 3.58
C MET A 137 7.20 -4.94 2.20
N SER A 138 6.82 -5.70 1.16
CA SER A 138 6.69 -5.18 -0.21
C SER A 138 5.59 -4.10 -0.33
N ASP A 139 4.60 -4.14 0.56
CA ASP A 139 3.43 -3.26 0.58
C ASP A 139 3.49 -2.20 1.71
N GLN A 140 4.69 -1.95 2.27
CA GLN A 140 4.88 -1.02 3.41
C GLN A 140 4.42 0.42 3.11
N LEU A 141 4.35 0.81 1.82
CA LEU A 141 3.92 2.13 1.36
C LEU A 141 2.61 2.06 0.53
N CYS A 142 1.71 1.14 0.86
CA CYS A 142 0.42 1.00 0.18
C CYS A 142 -0.41 2.29 0.17
N GLY A 143 -0.36 3.07 1.26
CA GLY A 143 -1.00 4.39 1.32
C GLY A 143 -0.47 5.38 0.28
N LEU A 144 0.85 5.41 0.07
CA LEU A 144 1.47 6.25 -0.96
C LEU A 144 1.03 5.82 -2.36
N TRP A 145 0.99 4.52 -2.64
CA TRP A 145 0.47 3.99 -3.91
C TRP A 145 -0.96 4.47 -4.18
N TYR A 146 -1.83 4.46 -3.17
CA TYR A 146 -3.17 4.98 -3.30
C TYR A 146 -3.20 6.49 -3.58
N LEU A 147 -2.40 7.31 -2.88
CA LEU A 147 -2.34 8.76 -3.13
C LEU A 147 -1.92 9.05 -4.57
N ARG A 148 -0.91 8.35 -5.09
CA ARG A 148 -0.48 8.50 -6.48
C ARG A 148 -1.55 8.05 -7.47
N SER A 149 -2.27 6.97 -7.15
CA SER A 149 -3.43 6.52 -7.93
C SER A 149 -4.60 7.51 -7.89
N CYS A 150 -4.63 8.44 -6.94
CA CYS A 150 -5.60 9.54 -6.87
C CYS A 150 -5.11 10.82 -7.57
N ASN A 151 -3.94 10.80 -8.23
CA ASN A 151 -3.24 12.00 -8.70
C ASN A 151 -2.90 13.00 -7.58
N ASP A 152 -2.72 12.54 -6.34
CA ASP A 152 -2.28 13.36 -5.22
C ASP A 152 -0.75 13.32 -5.10
N GLU A 153 -0.12 14.48 -5.28
CA GLU A 153 1.33 14.67 -5.25
C GLU A 153 1.83 15.32 -3.95
N ASP A 154 0.93 15.59 -3.00
CA ASP A 154 1.30 16.16 -1.72
C ASP A 154 2.32 15.27 -1.00
N GLU A 155 3.24 15.91 -0.29
CA GLU A 155 4.25 15.23 0.51
C GLU A 155 3.66 14.80 1.86
N VAL A 156 2.98 13.66 1.84
CA VAL A 156 2.48 12.97 3.03
C VAL A 156 3.59 12.18 3.71
N PHE A 157 4.42 11.48 2.94
CA PHE A 157 5.60 10.76 3.41
C PHE A 157 6.87 11.48 2.93
N PRO A 158 7.93 11.62 3.74
CA PRO A 158 9.15 12.31 3.31
C PRO A 158 9.74 11.68 2.05
N ARG A 159 10.01 12.49 1.01
CA ARG A 159 10.48 11.99 -0.30
C ARG A 159 11.76 11.14 -0.21
N SER A 160 12.70 11.53 0.65
CA SER A 160 13.93 10.77 0.89
C SER A 160 13.66 9.37 1.46
N HIS A 161 12.70 9.25 2.38
CA HIS A 161 12.33 7.98 3.00
C HIS A 161 11.60 7.09 2.00
N VAL A 162 10.70 7.66 1.18
CA VAL A 162 10.04 6.96 0.08
C VAL A 162 11.05 6.35 -0.91
N GLN A 163 11.99 7.16 -1.40
CA GLN A 163 12.99 6.69 -2.36
C GLN A 163 13.86 5.57 -1.77
N SER A 164 14.29 5.73 -0.52
CA SER A 164 15.11 4.73 0.16
C SER A 164 14.35 3.43 0.44
N ALA A 165 13.09 3.52 0.87
CA ALA A 165 12.23 2.36 1.12
C ALA A 165 11.93 1.60 -0.17
N LEU A 166 11.54 2.30 -1.25
CA LEU A 166 11.29 1.69 -2.55
C LEU A 166 12.53 1.00 -3.12
N LYS A 167 13.70 1.67 -3.07
CA LYS A 167 14.95 1.03 -3.45
C LYS A 167 15.23 -0.23 -2.62
N THR A 168 14.97 -0.18 -1.32
CA THR A 168 15.16 -1.33 -0.43
C THR A 168 14.24 -2.50 -0.79
N ILE A 169 12.95 -2.22 -1.05
CA ILE A 169 11.98 -3.23 -1.50
C ILE A 169 12.42 -3.85 -2.82
N TYR A 170 12.87 -3.04 -3.79
CA TYR A 170 13.35 -3.55 -5.07
C TYR A 170 14.58 -4.45 -4.89
N ASP A 171 15.59 -3.97 -4.15
CA ASP A 171 16.83 -4.71 -3.92
C ASP A 171 16.58 -6.04 -3.18
N HIS A 172 15.61 -6.10 -2.26
CA HIS A 172 15.37 -7.26 -1.40
C HIS A 172 14.19 -8.10 -1.90
N ASN A 173 12.97 -7.57 -1.81
CA ASN A 173 11.74 -8.30 -2.11
C ASN A 173 11.61 -8.70 -3.59
N VAL A 174 12.27 -7.98 -4.51
CA VAL A 174 12.27 -8.31 -5.93
C VAL A 174 13.56 -9.01 -6.33
N LEU A 175 14.71 -8.34 -6.29
CA LEU A 175 15.94 -8.89 -6.87
C LEU A 175 16.48 -10.12 -6.11
N MET A 176 16.38 -10.17 -4.78
CA MET A 176 16.80 -11.37 -4.03
C MET A 176 15.76 -12.50 -4.08
N TYR A 177 14.54 -12.23 -4.57
CA TYR A 177 13.50 -13.25 -4.72
C TYR A 177 13.50 -13.83 -6.13
N TYR A 178 14.12 -15.01 -6.29
CA TYR A 178 14.27 -15.69 -7.58
C TYR A 178 14.86 -14.79 -8.67
N ASP A 179 15.88 -13.99 -8.33
CA ASP A 179 16.56 -13.07 -9.25
C ASP A 179 15.59 -12.08 -9.95
N GLY A 180 14.50 -11.69 -9.27
CA GLY A 180 13.47 -10.81 -9.82
C GLY A 180 12.49 -11.48 -10.78
N THR A 181 12.57 -12.80 -10.95
CA THR A 181 11.74 -13.53 -11.93
C THR A 181 10.34 -13.88 -11.43
N GLN A 182 10.00 -13.60 -10.16
CA GLN A 182 8.68 -13.95 -9.60
C GLN A 182 7.95 -12.76 -8.94
N GLY A 183 8.23 -11.54 -9.39
CA GLY A 183 7.62 -10.35 -8.78
C GLY A 183 8.23 -10.02 -7.43
N ALA A 184 7.42 -9.53 -6.50
CA ALA A 184 7.87 -9.18 -5.15
C ALA A 184 7.35 -10.18 -4.11
N VAL A 185 8.22 -10.78 -3.31
CA VAL A 185 7.79 -11.52 -2.11
C VAL A 185 7.28 -10.57 -1.04
N ASN A 186 6.26 -10.97 -0.31
CA ASN A 186 5.58 -10.13 0.66
C ASN A 186 6.51 -9.70 1.81
N GLY A 187 7.28 -10.63 2.39
CA GLY A 187 8.22 -10.36 3.47
C GLY A 187 9.63 -10.85 3.16
N MET A 188 10.61 -9.94 3.27
CA MET A 188 12.04 -10.26 3.22
C MET A 188 12.71 -9.75 4.50
N ARG A 189 13.55 -10.59 5.11
CA ARG A 189 14.37 -10.23 6.26
C ARG A 189 15.55 -9.35 5.81
N PRO A 190 16.11 -8.48 6.68
CA PRO A 190 17.20 -7.58 6.28
C PRO A 190 18.51 -8.27 5.88
N ASN A 191 18.66 -9.54 6.27
CA ASN A 191 19.78 -10.40 5.86
C ASN A 191 19.59 -11.02 4.47
N GLY A 192 18.45 -10.79 3.80
CA GLY A 192 18.13 -11.31 2.47
C GLY A 192 17.36 -12.64 2.46
N ASP A 193 17.05 -13.21 3.63
CA ASP A 193 16.22 -14.40 3.72
C ASP A 193 14.73 -14.07 3.61
N VAL A 194 13.93 -14.94 2.97
CA VAL A 194 12.46 -14.80 2.96
C VAL A 194 11.93 -14.90 4.40
N ASP A 195 11.01 -14.01 4.77
CA ASP A 195 10.31 -14.11 6.05
C ASP A 195 9.35 -15.29 6.04
N ARG A 196 9.50 -16.20 7.01
CA ARG A 196 8.72 -17.44 7.15
C ARG A 196 7.82 -17.46 8.38
N ILE A 197 7.52 -16.29 8.97
CA ILE A 197 6.63 -16.21 10.13
C ILE A 197 5.19 -16.60 9.79
N ALA A 198 4.77 -16.38 8.54
CA ALA A 198 3.44 -16.74 8.05
C ALA A 198 3.52 -17.24 6.60
N THR A 199 2.58 -18.09 6.18
CA THR A 199 2.49 -18.51 4.76
C THR A 199 2.43 -17.30 3.84
N GLN A 200 1.72 -16.24 4.25
CA GLN A 200 1.59 -15.03 3.45
C GLN A 200 2.85 -14.19 3.37
N SER A 201 3.79 -14.27 4.32
CA SER A 201 5.05 -13.55 4.22
C SER A 201 5.97 -14.18 3.16
N GLU A 202 5.83 -15.48 2.92
CA GLU A 202 6.62 -16.25 1.94
C GLU A 202 6.12 -16.13 0.49
N GLU A 203 4.90 -15.62 0.32
CA GLU A 203 4.22 -15.55 -0.97
C GLU A 203 4.59 -14.29 -1.75
N SER A 204 4.59 -14.40 -3.09
CA SER A 204 4.44 -13.23 -3.94
C SER A 204 2.98 -13.07 -4.33
N TRP A 205 2.34 -12.01 -3.83
CA TRP A 205 0.97 -11.69 -4.23
C TRP A 205 0.97 -10.96 -5.56
N THR A 206 0.26 -11.51 -6.53
CA THR A 206 0.29 -11.05 -7.93
C THR A 206 -0.21 -9.62 -8.05
N GLY A 207 -1.33 -9.31 -7.38
CA GLY A 207 -1.89 -7.96 -7.37
C GLY A 207 -1.09 -6.95 -6.57
N VAL A 208 -0.40 -7.36 -5.50
CA VAL A 208 0.50 -6.48 -4.73
C VAL A 208 1.72 -6.13 -5.55
N THR A 209 2.30 -7.12 -6.25
CA THR A 209 3.43 -6.92 -7.15
C THR A 209 3.11 -5.92 -8.26
N TYR A 210 1.95 -6.03 -8.93
CA TYR A 210 1.56 -5.07 -9.96
C TYR A 210 1.27 -3.67 -9.39
N ALA A 211 0.68 -3.58 -8.20
CA ALA A 211 0.51 -2.30 -7.50
C ALA A 211 1.86 -1.65 -7.18
N LEU A 212 2.81 -2.41 -6.62
CA LEU A 212 4.17 -1.98 -6.34
C LEU A 212 4.91 -1.56 -7.61
N ALA A 213 4.79 -2.32 -8.70
CA ALA A 213 5.34 -1.96 -10.00
C ALA A 213 4.83 -0.59 -10.48
N SER A 214 3.53 -0.31 -10.31
CA SER A 214 2.99 1.01 -10.62
C SER A 214 3.50 2.10 -9.67
N LEU A 215 3.71 1.79 -8.39
CA LEU A 215 4.29 2.74 -7.43
C LEU A 215 5.72 3.13 -7.81
N PHE A 216 6.55 2.16 -8.22
CA PHE A 216 7.87 2.47 -8.79
C PHE A 216 7.76 3.47 -9.95
N ILE A 217 6.85 3.23 -10.89
CA ILE A 217 6.65 4.12 -12.04
C ILE A 217 6.11 5.50 -11.61
N PHE A 218 5.18 5.58 -10.66
CA PHE A 218 4.71 6.86 -10.12
C PHE A 218 5.85 7.69 -9.50
N GLU A 219 6.82 7.03 -8.88
CA GLU A 219 7.99 7.66 -8.25
C GLU A 219 9.21 7.77 -9.19
N GLY A 220 9.03 7.51 -10.49
CA GLY A 220 10.06 7.70 -11.52
C GLY A 220 11.08 6.56 -11.66
N MET A 221 10.86 5.44 -10.97
CA MET A 221 11.68 4.21 -11.02
C MET A 221 11.17 3.28 -12.13
N MET A 222 11.30 3.73 -13.39
CA MET A 222 10.68 3.08 -14.55
C MET A 222 11.18 1.65 -14.77
N ASP A 223 12.50 1.47 -14.71
CA ASP A 223 13.15 0.18 -14.96
C ASP A 223 12.79 -0.82 -13.86
N GLU A 224 12.79 -0.38 -12.59
CA GLU A 224 12.39 -1.18 -11.45
C GLU A 224 10.92 -1.60 -11.54
N GLY A 225 10.04 -0.67 -11.94
CA GLY A 225 8.62 -0.94 -12.14
C GLY A 225 8.36 -2.00 -13.20
N PHE A 226 8.92 -1.82 -14.40
CA PHE A 226 8.76 -2.78 -15.49
C PHE A 226 9.45 -4.12 -15.20
N ASN A 227 10.63 -4.12 -14.57
CA ASN A 227 11.31 -5.36 -14.21
C ASN A 227 10.46 -6.19 -13.22
N THR A 228 9.93 -5.53 -12.18
CA THR A 228 9.06 -6.15 -11.17
C THR A 228 7.80 -6.76 -11.81
N ALA A 229 7.13 -6.02 -12.70
CA ALA A 229 5.96 -6.52 -13.42
C ALA A 229 6.28 -7.64 -14.41
N ARG A 230 7.40 -7.52 -15.15
CA ARG A 230 7.84 -8.50 -16.15
C ARG A 230 8.13 -9.84 -15.53
N GLY A 231 8.84 -9.90 -14.40
CA GLY A 231 9.13 -11.16 -13.72
C GLY A 231 7.84 -11.94 -13.43
N LEU A 232 6.85 -11.25 -12.87
CA LEU A 232 5.55 -11.85 -12.60
C LEU A 232 4.82 -12.29 -13.88
N TYR A 233 4.79 -11.44 -14.92
CA TYR A 233 4.19 -11.77 -16.21
C TYR A 233 4.82 -13.03 -16.81
N GLU A 234 6.15 -13.10 -16.92
CA GLU A 234 6.86 -14.23 -17.52
C GLU A 234 6.59 -15.52 -16.74
N THR A 235 6.60 -15.46 -15.41
CA THR A 235 6.31 -16.63 -14.60
C THR A 235 4.87 -17.11 -14.79
N ILE A 236 3.88 -16.21 -14.73
CA ILE A 236 2.46 -16.60 -14.81
C ILE A 236 2.07 -17.03 -16.24
N PHE A 237 2.38 -16.20 -17.23
CA PHE A 237 1.93 -16.39 -18.61
C PHE A 237 2.81 -17.37 -19.38
N GLU A 238 4.14 -17.19 -19.32
CA GLU A 238 5.06 -17.93 -20.20
C GLU A 238 5.49 -19.28 -19.59
N LYS A 239 5.55 -19.40 -18.25
CA LYS A 239 6.07 -20.61 -17.58
C LYS A 239 5.00 -21.47 -16.91
N SER A 240 4.08 -20.87 -16.16
CA SER A 240 3.10 -21.62 -15.37
C SER A 240 1.81 -21.97 -16.14
N GLY A 241 1.56 -21.34 -17.29
CA GLY A 241 0.31 -21.52 -18.06
C GLY A 241 -0.94 -20.95 -17.37
N LEU A 242 -0.75 -20.03 -16.42
CA LEU A 242 -1.83 -19.46 -15.59
C LEU A 242 -2.36 -18.12 -16.14
N GLY A 243 -2.01 -17.72 -17.36
CA GLY A 243 -2.35 -16.39 -17.90
C GLY A 243 -3.85 -16.03 -17.92
N PHE A 244 -4.74 -17.01 -18.04
CA PHE A 244 -6.20 -16.80 -17.98
C PHE A 244 -6.82 -17.25 -16.64
N ALA A 245 -5.99 -17.60 -15.69
CA ALA A 245 -6.37 -18.09 -14.37
C ALA A 245 -5.43 -17.54 -13.27
N THR A 246 -4.94 -16.31 -13.47
CA THR A 246 -3.92 -15.67 -12.63
C THR A 246 -4.27 -15.80 -11.15
N PRO A 247 -3.39 -16.39 -10.32
CA PRO A 247 -3.69 -16.67 -8.92
C PRO A 247 -3.55 -15.42 -8.03
N GLU A 248 -4.03 -15.49 -6.80
CA GLU A 248 -3.72 -14.48 -5.77
C GLU A 248 -2.22 -14.46 -5.48
N ALA A 249 -1.65 -15.64 -5.27
CA ALA A 249 -0.30 -15.78 -4.77
C ALA A 249 0.47 -16.90 -5.47
N LEU A 250 1.77 -16.68 -5.62
CA LEU A 250 2.77 -17.68 -5.94
C LEU A 250 3.57 -18.01 -4.68
N HIS A 251 3.87 -19.29 -4.46
CA HIS A 251 4.73 -19.78 -3.39
C HIS A 251 5.84 -20.62 -4.00
N GLY A 252 6.96 -19.99 -4.34
CA GLY A 252 7.97 -20.63 -5.19
C GLY A 252 7.47 -20.89 -6.61
N LEU A 253 8.31 -21.53 -7.43
CA LEU A 253 8.13 -21.56 -8.90
C LEU A 253 6.96 -22.43 -9.41
N ASP A 254 6.51 -23.40 -8.61
CA ASP A 254 5.57 -24.45 -9.02
C ASP A 254 4.30 -24.54 -8.14
N SER A 255 4.15 -23.66 -7.14
CA SER A 255 3.00 -23.64 -6.25
C SER A 255 2.31 -22.29 -6.22
N TYR A 256 0.98 -22.31 -6.12
CA TYR A 256 0.11 -21.14 -6.18
C TYR A 256 -1.12 -21.32 -5.31
N ARG A 257 -1.76 -20.19 -4.96
CA ARG A 257 -2.99 -20.16 -4.18
C ARG A 257 -4.06 -19.32 -4.86
N ALA A 258 -5.28 -19.88 -4.91
CA ALA A 258 -6.51 -19.24 -5.42
C ALA A 258 -6.41 -18.71 -6.86
N VAL A 259 -6.60 -19.59 -7.86
CA VAL A 259 -6.63 -19.24 -9.30
C VAL A 259 -7.86 -18.43 -9.70
N GLY A 260 -7.73 -17.63 -10.77
CA GLY A 260 -8.82 -16.81 -11.29
C GLY A 260 -9.18 -15.64 -10.35
N TYR A 261 -8.15 -14.99 -9.80
CA TYR A 261 -8.30 -14.05 -8.70
C TYR A 261 -8.48 -12.59 -9.17
N MET A 262 -9.13 -11.78 -8.33
CA MET A 262 -9.45 -10.38 -8.65
C MET A 262 -8.22 -9.45 -8.56
N ARG A 263 -7.38 -9.63 -7.53
CA ARG A 263 -6.28 -8.71 -7.20
C ARG A 263 -5.30 -8.42 -8.35
N PRO A 264 -4.91 -9.38 -9.22
CA PRO A 264 -4.02 -9.10 -10.35
C PRO A 264 -4.55 -8.07 -11.37
N LEU A 265 -5.84 -7.69 -11.33
CA LEU A 265 -6.36 -6.57 -12.10
C LEU A 265 -5.73 -5.21 -11.73
N SER A 266 -4.99 -5.13 -10.61
CA SER A 266 -4.16 -3.96 -10.28
C SER A 266 -3.11 -3.64 -11.34
N ILE A 267 -2.78 -4.55 -12.27
CA ILE A 267 -1.93 -4.25 -13.43
C ILE A 267 -2.34 -2.98 -14.19
N TRP A 268 -3.63 -2.63 -14.19
CA TRP A 268 -4.11 -1.40 -14.83
C TRP A 268 -3.61 -0.10 -14.17
N SER A 269 -3.16 -0.14 -12.91
CA SER A 269 -2.51 1.03 -12.29
C SER A 269 -1.17 1.36 -12.93
N ILE A 270 -0.50 0.41 -13.60
CA ILE A 270 0.71 0.67 -14.39
C ILE A 270 0.39 1.59 -15.57
N GLN A 271 -0.70 1.31 -16.30
CA GLN A 271 -1.12 2.17 -17.42
C GLN A 271 -1.40 3.59 -16.93
N HIS A 272 -2.11 3.72 -15.79
CA HIS A 272 -2.35 5.02 -15.17
C HIS A 272 -1.05 5.75 -14.80
N ALA A 273 -0.09 5.05 -14.20
CA ALA A 273 1.21 5.61 -13.87
C ALA A 273 1.99 6.10 -15.10
N ILE A 274 2.00 5.33 -16.19
CA ILE A 274 2.65 5.71 -17.46
C ILE A 274 2.01 6.98 -18.03
N GLU A 275 0.68 7.06 -18.04
CA GLU A 275 -0.05 8.23 -18.55
C GLU A 275 0.27 9.50 -17.75
N LEU A 276 0.37 9.40 -16.42
CA LEU A 276 0.78 10.53 -15.60
C LEU A 276 2.23 10.96 -15.86
N GLN A 277 3.14 10.01 -15.98
CA GLN A 277 4.54 10.34 -16.29
C GLN A 277 4.69 10.99 -17.67
N ARG A 278 3.94 10.53 -18.67
CA ARG A 278 3.87 11.17 -20.01
C ARG A 278 3.30 12.58 -19.92
N ALA A 279 2.23 12.79 -19.15
CA ALA A 279 1.65 14.11 -18.96
C ALA A 279 2.63 15.11 -18.32
N LYS A 280 3.60 14.61 -17.53
CA LYS A 280 4.70 15.39 -16.95
C LYS A 280 5.89 15.59 -17.89
N GLY A 281 5.92 14.96 -19.06
CA GLY A 281 7.07 14.98 -19.97
C GLY A 281 8.28 14.19 -19.47
N LEU A 282 8.06 13.21 -18.59
CA LEU A 282 9.10 12.34 -18.02
C LEU A 282 9.21 10.99 -18.76
N LEU A 283 8.38 10.80 -19.79
CA LEU A 283 8.26 9.65 -20.68
C LEU A 283 7.88 10.14 -22.08
#